data_AF-A0A3D2IKL0-F1
#
_entry.id   AF-A0A3D2IKL0-F1
#
_cell.length_a   1.000
_cell.length_b   1.000
_cell.length_c   1.000
_cell.angle_alpha   90.00
_cell.angle_beta   90.00
_cell.angle_gamma   90.00
#
_symmetry.space_group_name_H-M   'P 1'
#
loop_
_entity.id
_entity.type
_entity.pdbx_description
1 polymer ?
#
loop_
_entity_poly.entity_id
_entity_poly.type
_entity_poly.pdbx_seq_one_letter_code
_entity_poly.pdbx_strand_id
1 'polypeptide(L)'
;MNSLGEATALAFRHEAERLGAFVQHFFLEDLESNGYDISEFTAYLSKTDTLIPSPGLKAIYAPFTGAAAPTLIRNLLTDLEASQSDYVLLGSEEWEDTDLENTRLNETSIHYTKSYEVRYGDSDVEEFASNFRLRFQTDPNRFAFIGYDVANLVLSTLNRVGNPAYLKQGLQELKNYRGLSSAYGFDNEHVNQKVLIKSIFKEN
;
A
#
# COMPACT_ATOMS: atom_id res chain seq x y z
N MET A 1 -4.29 10.03 18.93
CA MET A 1 -3.70 10.55 17.68
C MET A 1 -4.21 9.64 16.58
N ASN A 2 -4.85 10.16 15.54
CA ASN A 2 -5.32 9.32 14.43
C ASN A 2 -4.11 8.70 13.75
N SER A 3 -3.96 7.38 13.87
CA SER A 3 -2.88 6.66 13.21
C SER A 3 -3.14 6.61 11.70
N LEU A 4 -2.07 6.46 10.91
CA LEU A 4 -2.21 6.27 9.46
C LEU A 4 -3.07 5.02 9.16
N GLY A 5 -2.96 3.97 9.98
CA GLY A 5 -3.79 2.76 9.91
C GLY A 5 -5.29 3.04 10.05
N GLU A 6 -5.73 3.86 11.03
CA GLU A 6 -7.14 4.21 11.22
C GLU A 6 -7.73 4.90 9.99
N ALA A 7 -7.06 5.94 9.48
CA ALA A 7 -7.53 6.67 8.31
C ALA A 7 -7.63 5.76 7.07
N THR A 8 -6.65 4.86 6.90
CA THR A 8 -6.60 3.94 5.77
C THR A 8 -7.68 2.85 5.88
N ALA A 9 -7.93 2.30 7.06
CA ALA A 9 -8.99 1.33 7.32
C ALA A 9 -10.38 1.91 6.99
N LEU A 10 -10.65 3.14 7.44
CA LEU A 10 -11.90 3.84 7.16
C LEU A 10 -12.08 4.13 5.66
N ALA A 11 -11.03 4.62 4.99
CA ALA A 11 -11.05 4.90 3.56
C ALA A 11 -11.28 3.62 2.73
N PHE A 12 -10.60 2.53 3.08
CA PHE A 12 -10.79 1.23 2.43
C PHE A 12 -12.21 0.71 2.60
N ARG A 13 -12.75 0.74 3.83
CA ARG A 13 -14.13 0.30 4.10
C ARG A 13 -15.12 1.05 3.22
N HIS A 14 -15.04 2.39 3.25
CA HIS A 14 -15.92 3.25 2.47
C HIS A 14 -15.84 2.93 0.97
N GLU A 15 -14.63 2.81 0.42
CA GLU A 15 -14.46 2.54 -1.01
C GLU A 15 -14.89 1.12 -1.40
N ALA A 16 -14.59 0.12 -0.57
CA ALA A 16 -15.01 -1.26 -0.78
C ALA A 16 -16.54 -1.38 -0.82
N GLU A 17 -17.23 -0.78 0.16
CA GLU A 17 -18.70 -0.75 0.21
C GLU A 17 -19.29 0.02 -0.98
N ARG A 18 -18.69 1.15 -1.36
CA ARG A 18 -19.09 1.93 -2.55
C ARG A 18 -19.00 1.09 -3.84
N LEU A 19 -18.02 0.19 -3.92
CA LEU A 19 -17.82 -0.74 -5.03
C LEU A 19 -18.65 -2.03 -4.92
N GLY A 20 -19.47 -2.17 -3.87
CA GLY A 20 -20.39 -3.30 -3.67
C GLY A 20 -19.80 -4.48 -2.89
N ALA A 21 -18.63 -4.32 -2.26
CA ALA A 21 -18.13 -5.31 -1.32
C ALA A 21 -18.93 -5.27 -0.01
N PHE A 22 -19.08 -6.42 0.64
CA PHE A 22 -19.69 -6.53 1.96
C PHE A 22 -18.61 -6.68 3.02
N VAL A 23 -18.51 -5.70 3.92
CA VAL A 23 -17.55 -5.72 5.02
C VAL A 23 -18.19 -6.45 6.20
N GLN A 24 -17.87 -7.74 6.32
CA GLN A 24 -18.48 -8.61 7.32
C GLN A 24 -18.08 -8.25 8.75
N HIS A 25 -16.80 -7.92 8.95
CA HIS A 25 -16.23 -7.55 10.25
C HIS A 25 -15.32 -6.33 10.07
N PHE A 26 -15.34 -5.42 11.04
CA PHE A 26 -14.51 -4.21 11.05
C PHE A 26 -14.05 -3.90 12.47
N PHE A 27 -12.73 -3.91 12.68
CA PHE A 27 -12.09 -3.66 13.97
C PHE A 27 -11.20 -2.43 13.86
N LEU A 28 -11.26 -1.56 14.87
CA LEU A 28 -10.43 -0.36 14.95
C LEU A 28 -10.00 -0.17 16.39
N GLU A 29 -8.78 -0.61 16.70
CA GLU A 29 -8.29 -0.72 18.06
C GLU A 29 -6.85 -0.20 18.17
N ASP A 30 -6.52 0.29 19.36
CA ASP A 30 -5.15 0.61 19.73
C ASP A 30 -4.43 -0.66 20.19
N LEU A 31 -3.87 -1.38 19.22
CA LEU A 31 -3.18 -2.64 19.46
C LEU A 31 -1.89 -2.47 20.27
N GLU A 32 -1.27 -1.28 20.28
CA GLU A 32 -0.08 -1.01 21.11
C GLU A 32 -0.45 -1.02 22.60
N SER A 33 -1.54 -0.35 22.94
CA SER A 33 -2.06 -0.31 24.32
C SER A 33 -2.49 -1.70 24.84
N ASN A 34 -2.83 -2.63 23.94
CA ASN A 34 -3.28 -3.99 24.25
C ASN A 34 -2.17 -5.05 24.06
N GLY A 35 -0.90 -4.65 24.02
CA GLY A 35 0.23 -5.58 23.95
C GLY A 35 0.31 -6.37 22.64
N TYR A 36 -0.30 -5.87 21.57
CA TYR A 36 -0.35 -6.46 20.23
C TYR A 36 -1.09 -7.80 20.15
N ASP A 37 -1.93 -8.11 21.14
CA ASP A 37 -2.82 -9.25 21.07
C ASP A 37 -3.94 -8.97 20.07
N ILE A 38 -4.10 -9.89 19.12
CA ILE A 38 -5.15 -9.85 18.09
C ILE A 38 -6.02 -11.10 18.08
N SER A 39 -5.82 -12.01 19.05
CA SER A 39 -6.47 -13.31 19.09
C SER A 39 -8.00 -13.20 19.14
N GLU A 40 -8.53 -12.16 19.81
CA GLU A 40 -9.96 -11.89 19.85
C GLU A 40 -10.55 -11.52 18.48
N PHE A 41 -9.76 -10.89 17.60
CA PHE A 41 -10.19 -10.52 16.25
C PHE A 41 -10.01 -11.68 15.27
N THR A 42 -8.91 -12.43 15.41
CA THR A 42 -8.63 -13.57 14.52
C THR A 42 -9.57 -14.74 14.78
N ALA A 43 -10.21 -14.81 15.95
CA ALA A 43 -11.31 -15.73 16.21
C ALA A 43 -12.45 -15.64 15.17
N TYR A 44 -12.74 -14.44 14.65
CA TYR A 44 -13.77 -14.22 13.60
C TYR A 44 -13.34 -14.70 12.21
N LEU A 45 -12.06 -15.04 12.03
CA LEU A 45 -11.49 -15.50 10.76
C LEU A 45 -11.51 -17.03 10.64
N SER A 46 -11.75 -17.75 11.75
CA SER A 46 -11.78 -19.21 11.73
C SER A 46 -12.92 -19.73 10.86
N LYS A 47 -12.60 -20.52 9.84
CA LYS A 47 -13.60 -21.22 9.02
C LYS A 47 -14.22 -22.43 9.73
N THR A 48 -13.55 -22.93 10.77
CA THR A 48 -13.91 -24.15 11.49
C THR A 48 -14.64 -23.87 12.80
N ASP A 49 -14.64 -22.63 13.27
CA ASP A 49 -15.44 -22.24 14.43
C ASP A 49 -16.92 -22.12 14.06
N THR A 50 -17.70 -23.08 14.54
CA THR A 50 -19.13 -23.21 14.27
C THR A 50 -20.00 -22.18 14.99
N LEU A 51 -19.45 -21.42 15.94
CA LEU A 51 -20.20 -20.42 16.72
C LEU A 51 -20.35 -19.09 15.96
N ILE A 52 -19.35 -18.72 15.16
CA ILE A 52 -19.35 -17.50 14.33
C ILE A 52 -18.81 -17.86 12.94
N PRO A 53 -19.54 -18.66 12.15
CA PRO A 53 -19.09 -18.98 10.82
C PRO A 53 -19.03 -17.68 9.98
N SER A 54 -17.92 -17.46 9.28
CA SER A 54 -17.73 -16.40 8.30
C SER A 54 -17.84 -16.95 6.86
N PRO A 55 -18.97 -17.60 6.47
CA PRO A 55 -19.08 -18.21 5.16
C PRO A 55 -19.04 -17.11 4.09
N GLY A 56 -18.11 -17.23 3.16
CA GLY A 56 -17.93 -16.28 2.07
C GLY A 56 -16.96 -15.13 2.36
N LEU A 57 -16.27 -15.11 3.51
CA LEU A 57 -15.11 -14.24 3.68
C LEU A 57 -14.02 -14.64 2.68
N LYS A 58 -13.56 -13.67 1.88
CA LYS A 58 -12.58 -13.90 0.79
C LYS A 58 -11.23 -13.25 1.06
N ALA A 59 -11.22 -12.15 1.79
CA ALA A 59 -10.04 -11.33 1.99
C ALA A 59 -10.06 -10.66 3.36
N ILE A 60 -8.86 -10.37 3.85
CA ILE A 60 -8.62 -9.60 5.08
C ILE A 60 -7.86 -8.35 4.69
N TYR A 61 -8.37 -7.18 5.09
CA TYR A 61 -7.62 -5.93 4.98
C TYR A 61 -7.01 -5.56 6.33
N ALA A 62 -5.68 -5.58 6.41
CA ALA A 62 -4.90 -5.35 7.62
C ALA A 62 -3.85 -4.24 7.36
N PRO A 63 -4.25 -2.95 7.44
CA PRO A 63 -3.37 -1.81 7.24
C PRO A 63 -2.54 -1.52 8.50
N PHE A 64 -1.75 -2.50 8.93
CA PHE A 64 -0.86 -2.33 10.08
C PHE A 64 0.25 -1.33 9.74
N THR A 65 0.37 -0.27 10.54
CA THR A 65 1.36 0.79 10.32
C THR A 65 2.27 0.98 11.52
N GLY A 66 3.49 1.48 11.27
CA GLY A 66 4.42 1.86 12.34
C GLY A 66 5.22 0.69 12.90
N ALA A 67 5.92 0.94 14.02
CA ALA A 67 6.91 0.01 14.57
C ALA A 67 6.34 -1.37 15.00
N ALA A 68 5.04 -1.41 15.27
CA ALA A 68 4.33 -2.64 15.67
C ALA A 68 3.95 -3.54 14.50
N ALA A 69 3.93 -3.02 13.26
CA ALA A 69 3.39 -3.73 12.11
C ALA A 69 4.04 -5.10 11.87
N PRO A 70 5.38 -5.29 11.95
CA PRO A 70 5.99 -6.60 11.74
C PRO A 70 5.51 -7.66 12.74
N THR A 71 5.26 -7.28 14.00
CA THR A 71 4.74 -8.18 15.04
C THR A 71 3.29 -8.56 14.73
N LEU A 72 2.45 -7.58 14.39
CA LEU A 72 1.04 -7.80 14.07
C LEU A 72 0.85 -8.67 12.82
N ILE A 73 1.66 -8.43 11.78
CA ILE A 73 1.70 -9.27 10.57
C ILE A 73 2.03 -10.72 10.93
N ARG A 74 3.08 -10.96 11.74
CA ARG A 74 3.46 -12.31 12.16
C ARG A 74 2.36 -13.00 12.98
N ASN A 75 1.73 -12.29 13.91
CA ASN A 75 0.65 -12.83 14.72
C ASN A 75 -0.53 -13.24 13.83
N LEU A 76 -0.92 -12.38 12.88
CA LEU A 76 -2.01 -12.67 11.95
C LEU A 76 -1.69 -13.89 11.08
N LEU A 77 -0.48 -13.97 10.51
CA LEU A 77 -0.06 -15.13 9.72
C LEU A 77 -0.08 -16.42 10.55
N THR A 78 0.38 -16.37 11.80
CA THR A 78 0.39 -17.52 12.72
C THR A 78 -1.03 -18.04 12.98
N ASP A 79 -1.99 -17.15 13.20
CA ASP A 79 -3.39 -17.54 13.43
C ASP A 79 -4.05 -18.12 12.16
N LEU A 80 -3.70 -17.56 11.00
CA LEU A 80 -4.15 -18.09 9.71
C LEU A 80 -3.57 -19.47 9.40
N GLU A 81 -2.31 -19.72 9.76
CA GLU A 81 -1.69 -21.04 9.66
C GLU A 81 -2.38 -22.06 10.57
N ALA A 82 -2.63 -21.68 11.83
CA ALA A 82 -3.28 -22.54 12.81
C ALA A 82 -4.70 -22.93 12.39
N SER A 83 -5.41 -22.00 11.73
CA SER A 83 -6.76 -22.23 11.21
C SER A 83 -6.80 -22.84 9.79
N GLN A 84 -5.64 -23.05 9.16
CA GLN A 84 -5.52 -23.49 7.76
C GLN A 84 -6.34 -22.63 6.78
N SER A 85 -6.32 -21.32 6.99
CA SER A 85 -7.05 -20.35 6.17
C SER A 85 -6.28 -19.98 4.90
N ASP A 86 -7.02 -19.64 3.84
CA ASP A 86 -6.53 -19.35 2.48
C ASP A 86 -6.97 -17.95 2.01
N TYR A 87 -7.20 -17.03 2.95
CA TYR A 87 -7.70 -15.70 2.61
C TYR A 87 -6.67 -14.89 1.81
N VAL A 88 -7.17 -14.07 0.89
CA VAL A 88 -6.36 -13.02 0.27
C VAL A 88 -6.05 -11.95 1.31
N LEU A 89 -4.78 -11.66 1.54
CA LEU A 89 -4.34 -10.63 2.47
C LEU A 89 -4.13 -9.32 1.72
N LEU A 90 -4.72 -8.25 2.23
CA LEU A 90 -4.61 -6.90 1.70
C LEU A 90 -3.99 -6.00 2.78
N GLY A 91 -3.05 -5.13 2.41
CA GLY A 91 -2.33 -4.34 3.41
C GLY A 91 -1.62 -3.10 2.90
N SER A 92 -0.84 -2.49 3.80
CA SER A 92 0.02 -1.33 3.56
C SER A 92 1.47 -1.73 3.25
N GLU A 93 2.33 -0.76 2.99
CA GLU A 93 3.74 -0.95 2.59
C GLU A 93 4.54 -1.83 3.56
N GLU A 94 4.14 -1.86 4.83
CA GLU A 94 4.72 -2.70 5.89
C GLU A 94 4.68 -4.21 5.60
N TRP A 95 3.84 -4.66 4.66
CA TRP A 95 3.78 -6.05 4.24
C TRP A 95 4.92 -6.46 3.28
N GLU A 96 5.71 -5.51 2.76
CA GLU A 96 6.74 -5.75 1.74
C GLU A 96 7.76 -6.83 2.12
N ASP A 97 8.22 -6.84 3.36
CA ASP A 97 9.25 -7.77 3.83
C ASP A 97 8.66 -9.10 4.36
N THR A 98 7.39 -9.37 4.08
CA THR A 98 6.73 -10.61 4.53
C THR A 98 7.24 -11.81 3.74
N ASP A 99 7.76 -12.79 4.47
CA ASP A 99 8.21 -14.05 3.90
C ASP A 99 7.11 -15.11 4.01
N LEU A 100 6.43 -15.38 2.89
CA LEU A 100 5.41 -16.44 2.80
C LEU A 100 6.01 -17.84 2.65
N GLU A 101 7.23 -17.99 2.15
CA GLU A 101 7.82 -19.31 1.87
C GLU A 101 7.99 -20.12 3.15
N ASN A 102 8.38 -19.45 4.23
CA ASN A 102 8.57 -20.06 5.54
C ASN A 102 7.26 -20.24 6.34
N THR A 103 6.12 -19.84 5.79
CA THR A 103 4.81 -20.07 6.42
C THR A 103 4.30 -21.48 6.16
N ARG A 104 3.32 -21.93 6.96
CA ARG A 104 2.55 -23.17 6.71
C ARG A 104 1.25 -22.93 5.93
N LEU A 105 1.04 -21.71 5.44
CA LEU A 105 -0.09 -21.37 4.57
C LEU A 105 0.05 -22.07 3.23
N ASN A 106 -1.07 -22.48 2.64
CA ASN A 106 -1.13 -23.10 1.32
C ASN A 106 -1.16 -21.99 0.25
N GLU A 107 -2.33 -21.77 -0.35
CA GLU A 107 -2.60 -20.81 -1.43
C GLU A 107 -2.98 -19.44 -0.86
N THR A 108 -1.99 -18.69 -0.38
CA THR A 108 -2.20 -17.32 0.12
C THR A 108 -1.48 -16.31 -0.77
N SER A 109 -2.17 -15.23 -1.11
CA SER A 109 -1.57 -14.05 -1.71
C SER A 109 -1.65 -12.86 -0.76
N ILE A 110 -0.59 -12.06 -0.74
CA ILE A 110 -0.58 -10.75 -0.09
C ILE A 110 -0.54 -9.72 -1.19
N HIS A 111 -1.48 -8.76 -1.17
CA HIS A 111 -1.44 -7.56 -1.99
C HIS A 111 -1.30 -6.34 -1.09
N TYR A 112 -0.34 -5.47 -1.39
CA TYR A 112 -0.10 -4.30 -0.56
C TYR A 112 0.16 -3.06 -1.40
N THR A 113 -0.21 -1.92 -0.84
CA THR A 113 -0.01 -0.62 -1.48
C THR A 113 1.36 -0.05 -1.15
N LYS A 114 2.06 0.48 -2.16
CA LYS A 114 3.32 1.21 -1.99
C LYS A 114 3.22 2.62 -2.59
N SER A 115 3.73 3.61 -1.86
CA SER A 115 3.70 5.01 -2.29
C SER A 115 4.92 5.43 -3.12
N TYR A 116 6.00 4.65 -3.03
CA TYR A 116 7.31 4.99 -3.60
C TYR A 116 8.07 3.72 -3.97
N GLU A 117 8.56 3.62 -5.21
CA GLU A 117 9.44 2.55 -5.64
C GLU A 117 10.37 3.05 -6.76
N VAL A 118 11.68 2.96 -6.54
CA VAL A 118 12.67 3.21 -7.59
C VAL A 118 13.01 1.90 -8.27
N ARG A 119 12.86 1.87 -9.59
CA ARG A 119 13.17 0.71 -10.42
C ARG A 119 14.61 0.82 -10.92
N TYR A 120 15.56 0.43 -10.06
CA TYR A 120 16.96 0.33 -10.46
C TYR A 120 17.12 -0.61 -11.66
N GLY A 121 17.97 -0.23 -12.61
CA GLY A 121 18.10 -0.87 -13.92
C GLY A 121 17.26 -0.24 -15.04
N ASP A 122 16.23 0.56 -14.73
CA ASP A 122 15.56 1.39 -15.75
C ASP A 122 16.56 2.49 -16.22
N SER A 123 16.65 2.71 -17.53
CA SER A 123 17.68 3.61 -18.10
C SER A 123 17.56 5.06 -17.62
N ASP A 124 16.34 5.55 -17.40
CA ASP A 124 16.05 6.91 -16.92
C ASP A 124 16.42 7.09 -15.43
N VAL A 125 16.21 6.05 -14.62
CA VAL A 125 16.66 5.99 -13.21
C VAL A 125 18.18 6.04 -13.14
N GLU A 126 18.87 5.23 -13.93
CA GLU A 126 20.34 5.18 -13.94
C GLU A 126 20.96 6.48 -14.46
N GLU A 127 20.36 7.08 -15.50
CA GLU A 127 20.78 8.39 -16.01
C GLU A 127 20.64 9.48 -14.95
N PHE A 128 19.48 9.55 -14.29
CA PHE A 128 19.26 10.51 -13.21
C PHE A 128 20.26 10.28 -12.06
N ALA A 129 20.43 9.05 -11.59
CA ALA A 129 21.33 8.74 -10.49
C ALA A 129 22.80 9.06 -10.81
N SER A 130 23.24 8.78 -12.04
CA SER A 130 24.57 9.13 -12.52
C SER A 130 24.79 10.65 -12.55
N ASN A 131 23.86 11.40 -13.15
CA ASN A 131 23.94 12.85 -13.24
C ASN A 131 23.88 13.51 -11.86
N PHE A 132 23.07 12.97 -10.95
CA PHE A 132 22.97 13.43 -9.57
C PHE A 132 24.30 13.22 -8.82
N ARG A 133 24.90 12.03 -8.91
CA ARG A 133 26.21 11.74 -8.32
C ARG A 133 27.30 12.67 -8.85
N LEU A 134 27.37 12.88 -10.17
CA LEU A 134 28.38 13.77 -10.77
C LEU A 134 28.27 15.20 -10.23
N ARG A 135 27.05 15.69 -10.04
CA ARG A 135 26.79 17.06 -9.60
C ARG A 135 26.93 17.28 -8.09
N PHE A 136 26.46 16.32 -7.30
CA PHE A 136 26.32 16.48 -5.85
C PHE A 136 27.27 15.60 -5.03
N GLN A 137 28.07 14.75 -5.70
CA GLN A 137 29.05 13.85 -5.08
C GLN A 137 28.44 12.91 -4.03
N THR A 138 27.18 12.53 -4.22
CA THR A 138 26.43 11.60 -3.36
C THR A 138 25.31 10.93 -4.15
N ASP A 139 24.84 9.78 -3.69
CA ASP A 139 23.71 9.08 -4.29
C ASP A 139 22.39 9.83 -4.03
N PRO A 140 21.44 9.80 -4.99
CA PRO A 140 20.12 10.35 -4.77
C PRO A 140 19.39 9.55 -3.68
N ASN A 141 18.93 10.24 -2.64
CA ASN A 141 18.03 9.65 -1.65
C ASN A 141 16.56 9.74 -2.12
N ARG A 142 15.63 9.21 -1.31
CA ARG A 142 14.19 9.27 -1.57
C ARG A 142 13.68 10.66 -1.91
N PHE A 143 14.13 11.69 -1.20
CA PHE A 143 13.70 13.06 -1.44
C PHE A 143 14.25 13.63 -2.76
N ALA A 144 15.44 13.22 -3.18
CA ALA A 144 16.00 13.61 -4.48
C ALA A 144 15.15 13.06 -5.63
N PHE A 145 14.74 11.79 -5.57
CA PHE A 145 13.84 11.20 -6.56
C PHE A 145 12.46 11.87 -6.59
N ILE A 146 11.83 12.07 -5.42
CA ILE A 146 10.53 12.75 -5.33
C ILE A 146 10.63 14.18 -5.89
N GLY A 147 11.69 14.92 -5.54
CA GLY A 147 11.93 16.27 -6.03
C GLY A 147 12.10 16.31 -7.54
N TYR A 148 12.85 15.35 -8.11
CA TYR A 148 13.02 15.22 -9.55
C TYR A 148 11.70 14.91 -10.26
N ASP A 149 10.91 13.98 -9.74
CA ASP A 149 9.61 13.60 -10.30
C ASP A 149 8.64 14.79 -10.31
N VAL A 150 8.51 15.49 -9.18
CA VAL A 150 7.62 16.66 -9.04
C VAL A 150 8.05 17.81 -9.95
N ALA A 151 9.35 18.09 -10.05
CA ALA A 151 9.85 19.15 -10.93
C ALA A 151 9.53 18.84 -12.40
N ASN A 152 9.80 17.62 -12.86
CA ASN A 152 9.48 17.21 -14.22
C ASN A 152 7.98 17.16 -14.49
N LEU A 153 7.16 16.78 -13.50
CA LEU A 153 5.70 16.82 -13.62
C LEU A 153 5.20 18.26 -13.86
N VAL A 154 5.68 19.22 -13.06
CA VAL A 154 5.27 20.63 -13.19
C VAL A 154 5.75 21.21 -14.52
N LEU A 155 7.01 20.97 -14.90
CA LEU A 155 7.59 21.48 -16.14
C LEU A 155 6.92 20.88 -17.38
N SER A 156 6.69 19.57 -17.39
CA SER A 156 5.98 18.90 -18.48
C SER A 156 4.53 19.39 -18.61
N THR A 157 3.86 19.65 -17.48
CA THR A 157 2.51 20.21 -17.49
C THR A 157 2.50 21.65 -18.01
N LEU A 158 3.44 22.50 -17.58
CA LEU A 158 3.60 23.86 -18.11
C LEU A 158 3.83 23.86 -19.62
N ASN A 159 4.71 22.97 -20.11
CA ASN A 159 4.97 22.81 -21.53
C ASN A 159 3.72 22.37 -22.30
N ARG A 160 2.90 21.48 -21.72
CA ARG A 160 1.65 21.00 -22.33
C ARG A 160 0.58 22.08 -22.40
N VAL A 161 0.40 22.88 -21.34
CA VAL A 161 -0.65 23.91 -21.30
C VAL A 161 -0.25 25.21 -22.02
N GLY A 162 1.04 25.46 -22.18
CA GLY A 162 1.61 26.62 -22.90
C GLY A 162 1.45 27.97 -22.19
N ASN A 163 0.37 28.18 -21.44
CA ASN A 163 0.12 29.35 -20.62
C ASN A 163 0.07 28.96 -19.13
N PRO A 164 0.97 29.52 -18.28
CA PRO A 164 1.03 29.22 -16.85
C PRO A 164 -0.27 29.43 -16.08
N ALA A 165 -1.17 30.31 -16.54
CA ALA A 165 -2.49 30.51 -15.93
C ALA A 165 -3.33 29.22 -15.90
N TYR A 166 -3.07 28.27 -16.81
CA TYR A 166 -3.76 26.97 -16.88
C TYR A 166 -3.02 25.85 -16.15
N LEU A 167 -1.91 26.11 -15.44
CA LEU A 167 -1.15 25.05 -14.76
C LEU A 167 -2.00 24.25 -13.77
N LYS A 168 -2.81 24.93 -12.96
CA LYS A 168 -3.69 24.26 -11.98
C LYS A 168 -4.64 23.28 -12.67
N GLN A 169 -5.33 23.74 -13.72
CA GLN A 169 -6.25 22.91 -14.49
C GLN A 169 -5.50 21.76 -15.16
N GLY A 170 -4.34 22.03 -15.77
CA GLY A 170 -3.51 21.01 -16.40
C GLY A 170 -3.07 19.92 -15.43
N LEU A 171 -2.74 20.27 -14.19
CA LEU A 171 -2.41 19.29 -13.14
C LEU A 171 -3.65 18.50 -12.70
N GLN A 172 -4.78 19.16 -12.47
CA GLN A 172 -6.03 18.48 -12.09
C GLN A 172 -6.48 17.45 -13.13
N GLU A 173 -6.33 17.76 -14.42
CA GLU A 173 -6.69 16.85 -15.52
C GLU A 173 -5.67 15.71 -15.75
N LEU A 174 -4.54 15.73 -15.06
CA LEU A 174 -3.49 14.72 -15.21
C LEU A 174 -4.02 13.36 -14.76
N LYS A 175 -4.03 12.40 -15.68
CA LYS A 175 -4.48 11.04 -15.39
C LYS A 175 -3.35 10.10 -15.06
N ASN A 176 -2.28 10.10 -15.86
CA ASN A 176 -1.16 9.17 -15.69
C ASN A 176 0.14 9.87 -16.03
N TYR A 177 0.99 10.06 -15.03
CA TYR A 177 2.37 10.47 -15.18
C TYR A 177 3.24 9.49 -14.38
N ARG A 178 4.19 8.85 -15.05
CA ARG A 178 5.13 7.92 -14.43
C ARG A 178 6.42 8.66 -14.16
N GLY A 179 6.69 8.95 -12.90
CA GLY A 179 8.01 9.38 -12.44
C GLY A 179 8.97 8.19 -12.31
N LEU A 180 10.20 8.51 -11.94
CA LEU A 180 11.24 7.55 -11.63
C LEU A 180 10.91 6.75 -10.36
N SER A 181 10.24 7.39 -9.40
CA SER A 181 9.93 6.81 -8.09
C SER A 181 8.45 6.63 -7.80
N SER A 182 7.59 7.45 -8.40
CA SER A 182 6.16 7.47 -8.07
C SER A 182 5.31 7.69 -9.32
N ALA A 183 4.08 7.21 -9.29
CA ALA A 183 3.07 7.54 -10.29
C ALA A 183 2.22 8.70 -9.77
N TYR A 184 1.80 9.57 -10.69
CA TYR A 184 0.99 10.75 -10.40
C TYR A 184 -0.21 10.82 -11.33
N GLY A 185 -1.36 11.15 -10.76
CA GLY A 185 -2.59 11.40 -11.48
C GLY A 185 -3.61 11.94 -10.50
N PHE A 186 -4.21 13.08 -10.82
CA PHE A 186 -5.17 13.76 -9.95
C PHE A 186 -6.60 13.41 -10.33
N ASP A 187 -6.87 13.03 -11.59
CA ASP A 187 -8.20 12.59 -12.03
C ASP A 187 -9.33 13.58 -11.65
N ASN A 188 -9.05 14.89 -11.71
CA ASN A 188 -9.87 16.03 -11.26
C ASN A 188 -10.02 16.21 -9.73
N GLU A 189 -9.35 15.38 -8.94
CA GLU A 189 -9.26 15.51 -7.49
C GLU A 189 -8.11 16.44 -7.05
N HIS A 190 -8.10 16.77 -5.77
CA HIS A 190 -7.06 17.62 -5.17
C HIS A 190 -5.85 16.84 -4.64
N VAL A 191 -5.91 15.51 -4.65
CA VAL A 191 -4.85 14.62 -4.16
C VAL A 191 -4.46 13.61 -5.23
N ASN A 192 -3.23 13.11 -5.17
CA ASN A 192 -2.77 12.06 -6.07
C ASN A 192 -3.61 10.80 -5.86
N GLN A 193 -4.17 10.27 -6.94
CA GLN A 193 -5.01 9.07 -6.97
C GLN A 193 -4.22 7.82 -7.34
N LYS A 194 -2.91 7.94 -7.59
CA LYS A 194 -2.06 6.81 -7.98
C LYS A 194 -1.35 6.21 -6.78
N VAL A 195 -1.37 4.89 -6.74
CA VAL A 195 -0.64 4.05 -5.79
C VAL A 195 -0.12 2.83 -6.54
N LEU A 196 1.01 2.28 -6.09
CA LEU A 196 1.52 1.01 -6.61
C LEU A 196 0.88 -0.12 -5.83
N ILE A 197 0.43 -1.17 -6.51
CA ILE A 197 -0.01 -2.41 -5.87
C ILE A 197 1.05 -3.46 -6.15
N LYS A 198 1.62 -4.02 -5.09
CA LYS A 198 2.59 -5.11 -5.12
C LYS A 198 1.92 -6.39 -4.62
N SER A 199 2.43 -7.52 -5.05
CA SER A 199 1.87 -8.83 -4.69
C SER A 199 2.99 -9.79 -4.33
N ILE A 200 2.77 -10.57 -3.27
CA ILE A 200 3.59 -11.72 -2.88
C ILE A 200 2.68 -12.93 -3.01
N PHE A 201 3.16 -13.97 -3.69
CA PHE A 201 2.42 -15.20 -3.93
C PHE A 201 3.18 -16.36 -3.34
N LYS A 202 2.43 -17.30 -2.77
CA LYS A 202 2.90 -18.65 -2.51
C LYS A 202 2.12 -19.61 -3.39
N GLU A 203 2.84 -20.34 -4.24
CA GLU A 203 2.29 -21.42 -5.05
C GLU A 203 2.69 -22.76 -4.43
N ASN A 204 1.79 -23.73 -4.43
CA ASN A 204 2.06 -25.09 -3.95
C ASN A 204 2.95 -25.89 -4.92
#